data_AF-A0AAD6V1H6-F1
#
_entry.id   AF-A0AAD6V1H6-F1
#
_cell.length_a   1.000
_cell.length_b   1.000
_cell.length_c   1.000
_cell.angle_alpha   90.00
_cell.angle_beta   90.00
_cell.angle_gamma   90.00
#
_symmetry.space_group_name_H-M   'P 1'
#
loop_
_entity.id
_entity.type
_entity.pdbx_description
1 polymer ?
#
loop_
_entity_poly.entity_id
_entity_poly.type
_entity_poly.pdbx_seq_one_letter_code
_entity_poly.pdbx_strand_id
1 'polypeptide(L)'
;MFTNLPLELQHKVGNSLARADVKQARLVCKDFRNVLDDVFFSFFAIALDRLEAESHVAALQAIAGGSTGWSRHAKTLDIGPLNSAKEDLGPETDLSDAEVKIFLAAAIKSMGNVRNVKWKLAKYDPDWVTEAVSESLRLLPFLEVLDVTINAILRLPLPQISGLKVLHIVNPFPGQIGAMGRGRRRRIGKPQPLTSLDPSLIVQPVAQMISTSPALTEFHLTGPGYCSDIWSLLRTVPIRLTELKANILTSDLLAYLGSYSGLEALAFKHVFPVEGENLDHLAAVFFDTVLPCHSGSLKSLSILSGRAGRWCFRPQVADIISQLKKLETLELTFDPVNPTIRFDLEETADAEDVDTVVALLNTLPALPSLRSVGLYPFEYGHRRTGCVVDNSVLYSVQAEIAIAAAVQNFRSTDLGSSAVVHLEDEGSYVLRPVELEEGRLSEKQTFADIVSGTDKLFAYQKLLSPGTPHSASRTRST
;
A
#
# COMPACT_ATOMS: atom_id res chain seq x y z
N MET A 1 20.08 -40.92 0.33
CA MET A 1 20.87 -39.98 1.17
C MET A 1 19.99 -38.94 1.87
N PHE A 2 18.95 -38.39 1.22
CA PHE A 2 18.04 -37.41 1.84
C PHE A 2 17.08 -37.95 2.92
N THR A 3 16.83 -39.27 2.97
CA THR A 3 15.94 -39.90 3.98
C THR A 3 16.48 -39.86 5.41
N ASN A 4 17.78 -39.55 5.59
CA ASN A 4 18.40 -39.47 6.91
C ASN A 4 18.46 -38.03 7.46
N LEU A 5 17.90 -37.05 6.74
CA LEU A 5 17.83 -35.68 7.24
C LEU A 5 16.76 -35.59 8.34
N PRO A 6 17.02 -34.89 9.47
CA PRO A 6 15.99 -34.52 10.44
C PRO A 6 14.79 -33.81 9.79
N LEU A 7 13.59 -34.03 10.32
CA LEU A 7 12.34 -33.48 9.78
C LEU A 7 12.38 -31.95 9.68
N GLU A 8 13.01 -31.28 10.64
CA GLU A 8 13.15 -29.83 10.68
C GLU A 8 13.96 -29.30 9.49
N LEU A 9 15.02 -30.03 9.10
CA LEU A 9 15.81 -29.68 7.92
C LEU A 9 15.05 -29.95 6.63
N GLN A 10 14.27 -31.03 6.58
CA GLN A 10 13.39 -31.30 5.44
C GLN A 10 12.33 -30.20 5.27
N HIS A 11 11.70 -29.74 6.36
CA HIS A 11 10.78 -28.60 6.35
C HIS A 11 11.47 -27.31 5.92
N LYS A 12 12.67 -27.04 6.43
CA LYS A 12 13.45 -25.85 6.05
C LYS A 12 13.81 -25.85 4.56
N VAL A 13 14.25 -26.99 4.03
CA VAL A 13 14.47 -27.16 2.59
C VAL A 13 13.18 -26.93 1.83
N GLY A 14 12.07 -27.56 2.24
CA GLY A 14 10.76 -27.39 1.62
C GLY A 14 10.29 -25.95 1.52
N ASN A 15 10.44 -25.18 2.61
CA ASN A 15 10.06 -23.77 2.66
C ASN A 15 10.96 -22.86 1.83
N SER A 16 12.17 -23.30 1.49
CA SER A 16 13.12 -22.56 0.65
C SER A 16 12.98 -22.82 -0.85
N LEU A 17 12.27 -23.89 -1.24
CA LEU A 17 12.07 -24.27 -2.64
C LEU A 17 10.94 -23.47 -3.29
N ALA A 18 11.06 -23.22 -4.60
CA ALA A 18 9.95 -22.70 -5.38
C ALA A 18 8.81 -23.72 -5.42
N ARG A 19 7.56 -23.25 -5.53
CA ARG A 19 6.37 -24.13 -5.46
C ARG A 19 6.37 -25.25 -6.52
N ALA A 20 6.90 -24.97 -7.71
CA ALA A 20 7.06 -25.95 -8.77
C ALA A 20 8.02 -27.08 -8.36
N ASP A 21 9.10 -26.76 -7.66
CA ASP A 21 10.09 -27.71 -7.18
C ASP A 21 9.55 -28.52 -6.00
N VAL A 22 8.78 -27.90 -5.10
CA VAL A 22 8.08 -28.63 -4.02
C VAL A 22 7.15 -29.70 -4.60
N LYS A 23 6.45 -29.40 -5.71
CA LYS A 23 5.59 -30.38 -6.40
C LYS A 23 6.38 -31.61 -6.84
N GLN A 24 7.56 -31.42 -7.42
CA GLN A 24 8.41 -32.51 -7.88
C GLN A 24 9.08 -33.26 -6.72
N ALA A 25 9.59 -32.53 -5.73
CA ALA A 25 10.23 -33.09 -4.54
C ALA A 25 9.30 -34.03 -3.77
N ARG A 26 8.00 -33.73 -3.72
CA ARG A 26 6.96 -34.60 -3.12
C ARG A 26 6.80 -35.95 -3.80
N LEU A 27 7.23 -36.08 -5.05
CA LEU A 27 7.15 -37.34 -5.80
C LEU A 27 8.37 -38.24 -5.59
N VAL A 28 9.42 -37.74 -4.93
CA VAL A 28 10.69 -38.46 -4.76
C VAL A 28 10.55 -39.64 -3.80
N CYS A 29 9.98 -39.42 -2.60
CA CYS A 29 9.72 -40.49 -1.62
C CYS A 29 8.56 -40.14 -0.67
N LYS A 30 8.09 -41.14 0.09
CA LYS A 30 6.96 -40.97 1.03
C LYS A 30 7.26 -39.98 2.17
N ASP A 31 8.49 -39.96 2.67
CA ASP A 31 8.87 -39.05 3.76
C ASP A 31 8.82 -37.59 3.30
N PHE A 32 9.39 -37.31 2.13
CA PHE A 32 9.31 -35.99 1.50
C PHE A 32 7.87 -35.61 1.20
N ARG A 33 7.05 -36.55 0.70
CA ARG A 33 5.63 -36.30 0.50
C ARG A 33 4.96 -35.87 1.80
N ASN A 34 5.14 -36.61 2.89
CA ASN A 34 4.49 -36.31 4.17
C ASN A 34 4.90 -34.93 4.73
N VAL A 35 6.18 -34.57 4.62
CA VAL A 35 6.71 -33.28 5.09
C VAL A 35 6.27 -32.13 4.20
N LEU A 36 6.37 -32.32 2.89
CA LEU A 36 6.13 -31.25 1.91
C LEU A 36 4.66 -31.12 1.50
N ASP A 37 3.80 -32.08 1.84
CA ASP A 37 2.34 -31.95 1.66
C ASP A 37 1.82 -30.72 2.44
N ASP A 38 2.26 -30.52 3.69
CA ASP A 38 1.89 -29.35 4.48
C ASP A 38 2.31 -28.03 3.81
N VAL A 39 3.52 -27.99 3.22
CA VAL A 39 4.05 -26.82 2.52
C VAL A 39 3.31 -26.58 1.20
N PHE A 40 3.16 -27.62 0.38
CA PHE A 40 2.57 -27.52 -0.95
C PHE A 40 1.07 -27.17 -0.92
N PHE A 41 0.34 -27.80 0.00
CA PHE A 41 -1.10 -27.63 0.16
C PHE A 41 -1.46 -26.50 1.13
N SER A 42 -0.49 -25.77 1.70
CA SER A 42 -0.71 -24.62 2.59
C SER A 42 -1.51 -23.48 1.94
N PHE A 43 -1.44 -23.35 0.62
CA PHE A 43 -2.12 -22.31 -0.14
C PHE A 43 -3.06 -22.93 -1.17
N PHE A 44 -4.29 -22.44 -1.23
CA PHE A 44 -5.23 -22.75 -2.28
C PHE A 44 -5.80 -21.46 -2.89
N ALA A 45 -5.99 -21.45 -4.21
CA ALA A 45 -6.64 -20.34 -4.90
C ALA A 45 -7.87 -20.84 -5.64
N ILE A 46 -8.99 -20.14 -5.48
CA ILE A 46 -10.23 -20.35 -6.21
C ILE A 46 -10.38 -19.17 -7.17
N ALA A 47 -10.18 -19.41 -8.44
CA ALA A 47 -10.55 -18.49 -9.51
C ALA A 47 -11.37 -19.31 -10.50
N LEU A 48 -12.66 -19.00 -10.63
CA LEU A 48 -13.52 -19.67 -11.60
C LEU A 48 -13.42 -18.90 -12.91
N ASP A 49 -12.48 -19.29 -13.76
CA ASP A 49 -12.55 -18.90 -15.17
C ASP A 49 -13.56 -19.82 -15.87
N ARG A 50 -14.46 -19.25 -16.66
CA ARG A 50 -15.46 -20.02 -17.43
C ARG A 50 -14.79 -21.01 -18.38
N LEU A 51 -13.58 -20.71 -18.86
CA LEU A 51 -12.85 -21.60 -19.77
C LEU A 51 -12.40 -22.92 -19.11
N GLU A 52 -12.29 -22.95 -17.79
CA GLU A 52 -11.83 -24.12 -17.02
C GLU A 52 -12.88 -24.60 -16.00
N ALA A 53 -14.15 -24.21 -16.16
CA ALA A 53 -15.22 -24.42 -15.19
C ALA A 53 -15.35 -25.89 -14.75
N GLU A 54 -15.34 -26.84 -15.70
CA GLU A 54 -15.44 -28.28 -15.38
C GLU A 54 -14.27 -28.77 -14.51
N SER A 55 -13.05 -28.32 -14.82
CA SER A 55 -11.86 -28.69 -14.06
C SER A 55 -11.92 -28.11 -12.64
N HIS A 56 -12.37 -26.86 -12.52
CA HIS A 56 -12.54 -26.22 -11.22
C HIS A 56 -13.64 -26.89 -10.39
N VAL A 57 -14.78 -27.26 -10.98
CA VAL A 57 -15.84 -27.96 -10.27
C VAL A 57 -15.38 -29.33 -9.79
N ALA A 58 -14.67 -30.09 -10.62
CA ALA A 58 -14.08 -31.36 -10.20
C ALA A 58 -13.07 -31.18 -9.04
N ALA A 59 -12.27 -30.11 -9.07
CA ALA A 59 -11.36 -29.76 -7.98
C ALA A 59 -12.11 -29.38 -6.68
N LEU A 60 -13.15 -28.56 -6.78
CA LEU A 60 -14.00 -28.19 -5.64
C LEU A 60 -14.68 -29.42 -5.04
N GLN A 61 -15.20 -30.33 -5.87
CA GLN A 61 -15.76 -31.61 -5.43
C GLN A 61 -14.75 -32.46 -4.66
N ALA A 62 -13.53 -32.58 -5.19
CA ALA A 62 -12.47 -33.34 -4.53
C ALA A 62 -12.09 -32.73 -3.16
N ILE A 63 -12.02 -31.40 -3.06
CA ILE A 63 -11.74 -30.69 -1.80
C ILE A 63 -12.91 -30.85 -0.83
N ALA A 64 -14.14 -30.67 -1.29
CA ALA A 64 -15.36 -30.85 -0.50
C ALA A 64 -15.45 -32.28 0.06
N GLY A 65 -15.09 -33.29 -0.72
CA GLY A 65 -15.01 -34.69 -0.29
C GLY A 65 -13.82 -35.02 0.61
N GLY A 66 -12.94 -34.05 0.87
CA GLY A 66 -11.75 -34.22 1.72
C GLY A 66 -10.67 -35.12 1.10
N SER A 67 -10.75 -35.45 -0.19
CA SER A 67 -9.83 -36.38 -0.86
C SER A 67 -8.50 -35.74 -1.22
N THR A 68 -8.40 -34.41 -1.18
CA THR A 68 -7.18 -33.67 -1.48
C THR A 68 -6.36 -33.38 -0.22
N GLY A 69 -5.13 -32.89 -0.40
CA GLY A 69 -4.34 -32.40 0.73
C GLY A 69 -4.78 -31.03 1.24
N TRP A 70 -5.44 -30.20 0.41
CA TRP A 70 -5.90 -28.86 0.79
C TRP A 70 -6.92 -28.88 1.92
N SER A 71 -7.84 -29.85 1.94
CA SER A 71 -8.80 -30.01 3.05
C SER A 71 -8.11 -30.16 4.42
N ARG A 72 -6.89 -30.71 4.44
CA ARG A 72 -6.13 -30.97 5.68
C ARG A 72 -5.08 -29.90 5.97
N HIS A 73 -4.45 -29.36 4.95
CA HIS A 73 -3.23 -28.56 5.10
C HIS A 73 -3.40 -27.09 4.70
N ALA A 74 -4.51 -26.70 4.07
CA ALA A 74 -4.70 -25.30 3.67
C ALA A 74 -4.69 -24.38 4.90
N LYS A 75 -3.82 -23.38 4.85
CA LYS A 75 -3.66 -22.29 5.84
C LYS A 75 -4.05 -20.95 5.23
N THR A 76 -3.90 -20.81 3.92
CA THR A 76 -4.23 -19.60 3.16
C THR A 76 -5.15 -19.94 1.99
N LEU A 77 -6.21 -19.15 1.84
CA LEU A 77 -7.19 -19.26 0.77
C LEU A 77 -7.26 -17.92 0.00
N ASP A 78 -7.03 -17.94 -1.32
CA ASP A 78 -7.22 -16.77 -2.20
C ASP A 78 -8.44 -17.01 -3.10
N ILE A 79 -9.52 -16.27 -2.86
CA ILE A 79 -10.76 -16.31 -3.62
C ILE A 79 -10.72 -15.14 -4.59
N GLY A 80 -10.42 -15.44 -5.85
CA GLY A 80 -10.49 -14.49 -6.95
C GLY A 80 -11.94 -14.23 -7.42
N PRO A 81 -12.11 -13.32 -8.38
CA PRO A 81 -13.38 -13.16 -9.10
C PRO A 81 -13.88 -14.48 -9.66
N LEU A 82 -15.17 -14.77 -9.49
CA LEU A 82 -15.76 -16.03 -9.94
C LEU A 82 -16.61 -15.88 -11.21
N ASN A 83 -16.79 -14.65 -11.70
CA ASN A 83 -17.50 -14.37 -12.94
C ASN A 83 -16.77 -13.33 -13.81
N SER A 84 -15.54 -13.61 -14.25
CA SER A 84 -14.74 -12.67 -15.06
C SER A 84 -15.02 -12.69 -16.56
N ALA A 85 -15.95 -13.54 -17.04
CA ALA A 85 -16.24 -13.66 -18.46
C ALA A 85 -17.32 -12.65 -18.90
N LYS A 86 -16.90 -11.76 -19.79
CA LYS A 86 -17.67 -10.70 -20.47
C LYS A 86 -19.02 -11.18 -21.00
N GLU A 87 -19.99 -10.28 -20.95
CA GLU A 87 -21.39 -10.37 -21.40
C GLU A 87 -21.65 -10.89 -22.85
N ASP A 88 -20.62 -11.22 -23.63
CA ASP A 88 -20.77 -11.38 -25.09
C ASP A 88 -20.39 -12.74 -25.71
N LEU A 89 -19.79 -13.69 -24.98
CA LEU A 89 -19.13 -14.81 -25.65
C LEU A 89 -19.23 -16.15 -24.91
N GLY A 90 -20.21 -16.98 -25.26
CA GLY A 90 -20.10 -18.43 -25.12
C GLY A 90 -21.43 -19.18 -24.96
N PRO A 91 -21.50 -20.44 -25.41
CA PRO A 91 -22.62 -21.34 -25.10
C PRO A 91 -22.73 -21.54 -23.58
N GLU A 92 -23.95 -21.60 -23.08
CA GLU A 92 -24.25 -21.96 -21.68
C GLU A 92 -23.52 -23.27 -21.35
N THR A 93 -22.69 -23.25 -20.30
CA THR A 93 -22.12 -24.49 -19.75
C THR A 93 -23.25 -25.30 -19.11
N ASP A 94 -23.25 -26.62 -19.24
CA ASP A 94 -24.29 -27.51 -18.68
C ASP A 94 -24.32 -27.54 -17.13
N LEU A 95 -23.32 -26.96 -16.45
CA LEU A 95 -23.24 -26.91 -14.99
C LEU A 95 -24.14 -25.82 -14.43
N SER A 96 -25.04 -26.21 -13.53
CA SER A 96 -25.93 -25.26 -12.88
C SER A 96 -25.22 -24.45 -11.81
N ASP A 97 -25.52 -23.15 -11.71
CA ASP A 97 -25.04 -22.27 -10.62
C ASP A 97 -25.30 -22.88 -9.23
N ALA A 98 -26.39 -23.63 -9.08
CA ALA A 98 -26.74 -24.32 -7.84
C ALA A 98 -25.71 -25.38 -7.44
N GLU A 99 -25.22 -26.17 -8.39
CA GLU A 99 -24.18 -27.19 -8.13
C GLU A 99 -22.85 -26.52 -7.77
N VAL A 100 -22.45 -25.48 -8.50
CA VAL A 100 -21.22 -24.73 -8.20
C VAL A 100 -21.31 -24.11 -6.80
N LYS A 101 -22.46 -23.52 -6.43
CA LYS A 101 -22.71 -22.99 -5.08
C LYS A 101 -22.50 -24.03 -4.00
N ILE A 102 -23.05 -25.24 -4.17
CA ILE A 102 -22.93 -26.34 -3.20
C ILE A 102 -21.47 -26.78 -3.05
N PHE A 103 -20.76 -27.02 -4.17
CA PHE A 103 -19.37 -27.49 -4.10
C PHE A 103 -18.42 -26.42 -3.60
N LEU A 104 -18.62 -25.14 -3.96
CA LEU A 104 -17.83 -24.03 -3.45
C LEU A 104 -17.94 -23.93 -1.93
N ALA A 105 -19.17 -23.92 -1.40
CA ALA A 105 -19.41 -23.82 0.03
C ALA A 105 -18.81 -25.02 0.80
N ALA A 106 -19.04 -26.23 0.28
CA ALA A 106 -18.52 -27.46 0.89
C ALA A 106 -16.98 -27.53 0.86
N ALA A 107 -16.36 -27.06 -0.22
CA ALA A 107 -14.91 -27.00 -0.34
C ALA A 107 -14.29 -26.00 0.63
N ILE A 108 -14.86 -24.79 0.76
CA ILE A 108 -14.37 -23.80 1.74
C ILE A 108 -14.49 -24.36 3.15
N LYS A 109 -15.64 -24.93 3.51
CA LYS A 109 -15.89 -25.52 4.83
C LYS A 109 -14.95 -26.68 5.16
N SER A 110 -14.53 -27.49 4.18
CA SER A 110 -13.64 -28.62 4.44
C SER A 110 -12.21 -28.18 4.79
N MET A 111 -11.81 -26.96 4.44
CA MET A 111 -10.50 -26.38 4.75
C MET A 111 -10.45 -25.78 6.16
N GLY A 112 -10.76 -26.60 7.18
CA GLY A 112 -10.91 -26.15 8.56
C GLY A 112 -9.67 -25.52 9.21
N ASN A 113 -8.49 -25.69 8.62
CA ASN A 113 -7.21 -25.13 9.08
C ASN A 113 -6.85 -23.76 8.47
N VAL A 114 -7.72 -23.20 7.63
CA VAL A 114 -7.49 -21.88 7.00
C VAL A 114 -7.49 -20.79 8.08
N ARG A 115 -6.43 -19.98 8.05
CA ARG A 115 -6.21 -18.84 8.94
C ARG A 115 -6.24 -17.51 8.20
N ASN A 116 -5.88 -17.51 6.92
CA ASN A 116 -5.78 -16.31 6.10
C ASN A 116 -6.66 -16.45 4.86
N VAL A 117 -7.54 -15.49 4.64
CA VAL A 117 -8.41 -15.45 3.46
C VAL A 117 -8.19 -14.14 2.73
N LYS A 118 -7.85 -14.23 1.44
CA LYS A 118 -7.88 -13.11 0.52
C LYS A 118 -9.10 -13.27 -0.36
N TRP A 119 -9.97 -12.27 -0.42
CA TRP A 119 -11.21 -12.33 -1.15
C TRP A 119 -11.36 -11.11 -2.05
N LYS A 120 -11.25 -11.34 -3.36
CA LYS A 120 -11.35 -10.31 -4.40
C LYS A 120 -12.74 -10.37 -5.02
N LEU A 121 -13.53 -9.36 -4.74
CA LEU A 121 -14.86 -9.15 -5.30
C LEU A 121 -14.76 -8.38 -6.62
N ALA A 122 -15.41 -8.88 -7.65
CA ALA A 122 -15.55 -8.23 -8.95
C ALA A 122 -16.97 -7.71 -9.16
N LYS A 123 -17.12 -6.74 -10.06
CA LYS A 123 -18.41 -6.10 -10.41
C LYS A 123 -19.52 -7.07 -10.81
N TYR A 124 -19.13 -8.18 -11.41
CA TYR A 124 -20.06 -9.12 -12.03
C TYR A 124 -20.18 -10.41 -11.23
N ASP A 125 -19.60 -10.50 -10.04
CA ASP A 125 -19.82 -11.67 -9.19
C ASP A 125 -21.31 -11.72 -8.81
N PRO A 126 -21.99 -12.85 -9.03
CA PRO A 126 -23.40 -12.98 -8.69
C PRO A 126 -23.59 -12.99 -7.16
N ASP A 127 -24.73 -12.48 -6.67
CA ASP A 127 -25.03 -12.39 -5.24
C ASP A 127 -24.92 -13.74 -4.51
N TRP A 128 -25.23 -14.84 -5.19
CA TRP A 128 -25.13 -16.18 -4.59
C TRP A 128 -23.68 -16.55 -4.26
N VAL A 129 -22.70 -16.08 -5.02
CA VAL A 129 -21.27 -16.34 -4.76
C VAL A 129 -20.87 -15.65 -3.48
N THR A 130 -21.23 -14.37 -3.35
CA THR A 130 -20.82 -13.58 -2.19
C THR A 130 -21.47 -14.09 -0.91
N GLU A 131 -22.75 -14.47 -0.98
CA GLU A 131 -23.45 -15.15 0.10
C GLU A 131 -22.81 -16.51 0.46
N ALA A 132 -22.54 -17.36 -0.54
CA ALA A 132 -21.98 -18.70 -0.30
C ALA A 132 -20.57 -18.65 0.31
N VAL A 133 -19.72 -17.76 -0.20
CA VAL A 133 -18.39 -17.52 0.37
C VAL A 133 -18.52 -17.01 1.81
N SER A 134 -19.33 -15.98 2.04
CA SER A 134 -19.51 -15.39 3.38
C SER A 134 -19.97 -16.41 4.42
N GLU A 135 -21.05 -17.15 4.13
CA GLU A 135 -21.57 -18.16 5.06
C GLU A 135 -20.56 -19.29 5.32
N SER A 136 -19.75 -19.64 4.32
CA SER A 136 -18.72 -20.66 4.48
C SER A 136 -17.54 -20.16 5.32
N LEU A 137 -17.11 -18.90 5.14
CA LEU A 137 -16.02 -18.31 5.91
C LEU A 137 -16.34 -18.21 7.40
N ARG A 138 -17.60 -17.93 7.77
CA ARG A 138 -18.07 -17.95 9.17
C ARG A 138 -17.83 -19.29 9.86
N LEU A 139 -17.80 -20.40 9.11
CA LEU A 139 -17.63 -21.75 9.65
C LEU A 139 -16.15 -22.15 9.85
N LEU A 140 -15.20 -21.28 9.48
CA LEU A 140 -13.77 -21.55 9.62
C LEU A 140 -13.31 -21.20 11.06
N PRO A 141 -12.98 -22.20 11.90
CA PRO A 141 -12.76 -21.96 13.34
C PRO A 141 -11.44 -21.24 13.66
N PHE A 142 -10.49 -21.23 12.73
CA PHE A 142 -9.16 -20.64 12.92
C PHE A 142 -8.90 -19.42 12.03
N LEU A 143 -9.94 -18.84 11.43
CA LEU A 143 -9.81 -17.67 10.57
C LEU A 143 -9.40 -16.45 11.40
N GLU A 144 -8.18 -15.95 11.15
CA GLU A 144 -7.55 -14.84 11.89
C GLU A 144 -7.34 -13.60 11.01
N VAL A 145 -7.14 -13.79 9.70
CA VAL A 145 -6.85 -12.71 8.73
C VAL A 145 -7.86 -12.76 7.59
N LEU A 146 -8.53 -11.64 7.35
CA LEU A 146 -9.46 -11.46 6.25
C LEU A 146 -9.11 -10.21 5.44
N ASP A 147 -8.66 -10.43 4.21
CA ASP A 147 -8.32 -9.37 3.26
C ASP A 147 -9.37 -9.32 2.16
N VAL A 148 -10.20 -8.28 2.14
CA VAL A 148 -11.27 -8.11 1.16
C VAL A 148 -10.91 -6.99 0.18
N THR A 149 -10.78 -7.34 -1.09
CA THR A 149 -10.58 -6.37 -2.18
C THR A 149 -11.87 -6.16 -2.96
N ILE A 150 -12.40 -4.95 -2.97
CA ILE A 150 -13.70 -4.61 -3.55
C ILE A 150 -13.47 -3.84 -4.85
N ASN A 151 -13.61 -4.49 -6.01
CA ASN A 151 -13.43 -3.81 -7.31
C ASN A 151 -14.72 -3.15 -7.83
N ALA A 152 -15.81 -3.19 -7.07
CA ALA A 152 -17.11 -2.73 -7.55
C ALA A 152 -18.16 -2.50 -6.46
N ILE A 153 -19.24 -1.83 -6.88
CA ILE A 153 -20.46 -1.61 -6.12
C ILE A 153 -21.17 -2.96 -5.92
N LEU A 154 -20.89 -3.63 -4.82
CA LEU A 154 -21.67 -4.79 -4.38
C LEU A 154 -22.04 -4.61 -2.91
N ARG A 155 -23.18 -5.19 -2.54
CA ARG A 155 -23.45 -5.48 -1.13
C ARG A 155 -22.31 -6.35 -0.64
N LEU A 156 -21.72 -5.99 0.49
CA LEU A 156 -20.59 -6.70 1.05
C LEU A 156 -21.10 -7.62 2.16
N PRO A 157 -21.54 -8.86 1.87
CA PRO A 157 -21.91 -9.78 2.94
C PRO A 157 -20.63 -10.22 3.62
N LEU A 158 -20.20 -9.45 4.63
CA LEU A 158 -19.03 -9.81 5.40
C LEU A 158 -19.41 -10.89 6.43
N PRO A 159 -18.60 -11.93 6.57
CA PRO A 159 -18.87 -13.02 7.51
C PRO A 159 -18.72 -12.51 8.95
N GLN A 160 -19.62 -12.91 9.85
CA GLN A 160 -19.43 -12.64 11.27
C GLN A 160 -18.43 -13.64 11.85
N ILE A 161 -17.19 -13.20 11.99
CA ILE A 161 -16.08 -13.97 12.56
C ILE A 161 -15.78 -13.36 13.93
N SER A 162 -15.52 -14.17 14.96
CA SER A 162 -15.22 -13.68 16.31
C SER A 162 -13.74 -13.73 16.68
N GLY A 163 -12.96 -14.58 16.00
CA GLY A 163 -11.52 -14.76 16.22
C GLY A 163 -10.63 -13.88 15.33
N LEU A 164 -11.21 -12.91 14.63
CA LEU A 164 -10.46 -12.12 13.65
C LEU A 164 -9.47 -11.18 14.35
N LYS A 165 -8.22 -11.20 13.91
CA LYS A 165 -7.12 -10.35 14.38
C LYS A 165 -6.75 -9.27 13.37
N VAL A 166 -6.89 -9.59 12.09
CA VAL A 166 -6.51 -8.72 10.98
C VAL A 166 -7.68 -8.60 10.01
N LEU A 167 -8.06 -7.36 9.71
CA LEU A 167 -9.10 -7.06 8.74
C LEU A 167 -8.59 -6.01 7.75
N HIS A 168 -8.45 -6.39 6.49
CA HIS A 168 -8.15 -5.44 5.42
C HIS A 168 -9.37 -5.31 4.50
N ILE A 169 -9.78 -4.07 4.24
CA ILE A 169 -10.83 -3.74 3.30
C ILE A 169 -10.26 -2.71 2.36
N VAL A 170 -10.00 -3.16 1.13
CA VAL A 170 -9.34 -2.38 0.09
C VAL A 170 -10.30 -2.23 -1.07
N ASN A 171 -10.75 -1.02 -1.33
CA ASN A 171 -11.43 -0.67 -2.56
C ASN A 171 -10.43 0.09 -3.44
N PRO A 172 -9.71 -0.62 -4.34
CA PRO A 172 -8.73 0.02 -5.19
C PRO A 172 -9.43 1.08 -6.04
N PHE A 173 -8.95 2.32 -5.94
CA PHE A 173 -9.59 3.46 -6.56
C PHE A 173 -9.81 3.20 -8.06
N PRO A 174 -11.05 3.31 -8.58
CA PRO A 174 -11.35 3.03 -9.99
C PRO A 174 -10.61 3.96 -10.96
N GLY A 175 -10.01 5.06 -10.47
CA GLY A 175 -9.19 5.98 -11.23
C GLY A 175 -7.81 5.46 -11.65
N GLN A 176 -7.22 4.48 -10.93
CA GLN A 176 -5.87 3.99 -11.27
C GLN A 176 -5.88 2.87 -12.32
N ILE A 177 -6.90 2.00 -12.33
CA ILE A 177 -6.91 0.80 -13.20
C ILE A 177 -7.11 1.17 -14.69
N GLY A 178 -7.73 2.33 -14.99
CA GLY A 178 -8.07 2.73 -16.36
C GLY A 178 -7.03 3.56 -17.12
N ALA A 179 -5.93 3.99 -16.49
CA ALA A 179 -5.01 4.96 -17.10
C ALA A 179 -3.84 4.34 -17.88
N MET A 180 -3.47 3.09 -17.62
CA MET A 180 -2.29 2.46 -18.24
C MET A 180 -2.59 1.68 -19.53
N GLY A 181 -3.85 1.43 -19.87
CA GLY A 181 -4.23 0.83 -21.15
C GLY A 181 -4.20 1.85 -22.29
N ARG A 182 -3.02 2.15 -22.85
CA ARG A 182 -2.85 2.92 -24.11
C ARG A 182 -3.34 2.10 -25.32
N GLY A 183 -4.62 1.74 -25.36
CA GLY A 183 -5.22 0.94 -26.43
C GLY A 183 -6.51 1.56 -26.91
N ARG A 184 -6.46 2.27 -28.05
CA ARG A 184 -7.57 2.74 -28.90
C ARG A 184 -8.96 2.73 -28.23
N ARG A 185 -9.31 3.83 -27.57
CA ARG A 185 -10.68 4.10 -27.09
C ARG A 185 -11.64 4.07 -28.27
N ARG A 186 -12.37 2.97 -28.45
CA ARG A 186 -13.73 3.04 -29.01
C ARG A 186 -14.49 4.05 -28.14
N ARG A 187 -15.28 4.93 -28.76
CA ARG A 187 -16.15 5.90 -28.08
C ARG A 187 -17.27 5.16 -27.32
N ILE A 188 -16.90 4.41 -26.29
CA ILE A 188 -17.83 3.90 -25.29
C ILE A 188 -18.09 5.09 -24.37
N GLY A 189 -19.37 5.36 -24.09
CA GLY A 189 -19.84 6.56 -23.38
C GLY A 189 -19.05 6.87 -22.11
N LYS A 190 -19.06 8.15 -21.69
CA LYS A 190 -18.40 8.58 -20.46
C LYS A 190 -18.84 7.65 -19.32
N PRO A 191 -17.93 6.90 -18.68
CA PRO A 191 -18.31 6.08 -17.53
C PRO A 191 -18.94 7.03 -16.50
N GLN A 192 -20.18 6.73 -16.09
CA GLN A 192 -20.81 7.47 -15.01
C GLN A 192 -19.90 7.39 -13.78
N PRO A 193 -19.54 8.52 -13.16
CA PRO A 193 -18.77 8.50 -11.93
C PRO A 193 -19.56 7.71 -10.88
N LEU A 194 -18.87 6.85 -10.14
CA LEU A 194 -19.44 5.96 -9.11
C LEU A 194 -19.92 6.72 -7.85
N THR A 195 -20.35 7.98 -8.01
CA THR A 195 -20.61 8.97 -6.95
C THR A 195 -21.88 8.74 -6.13
N SER A 196 -22.58 7.62 -6.27
CA SER A 196 -23.84 7.37 -5.55
C SER A 196 -23.88 6.01 -4.84
N LEU A 197 -22.73 5.48 -4.46
CA LEU A 197 -22.69 4.35 -3.55
C LEU A 197 -23.26 4.79 -2.19
N ASP A 198 -24.30 4.09 -1.73
CA ASP A 198 -24.74 4.19 -0.35
C ASP A 198 -23.66 3.63 0.57
N PRO A 199 -22.99 4.45 1.40
CA PRO A 199 -21.95 3.99 2.32
C PRO A 199 -22.45 2.92 3.29
N SER A 200 -23.76 2.86 3.56
CA SER A 200 -24.37 1.90 4.48
C SER A 200 -24.09 0.44 4.10
N LEU A 201 -23.90 0.15 2.80
CA LEU A 201 -23.64 -1.18 2.27
C LEU A 201 -22.26 -1.75 2.68
N ILE A 202 -21.33 -0.87 3.06
CA ILE A 202 -20.00 -1.26 3.56
C ILE A 202 -19.94 -1.04 5.07
N VAL A 203 -20.46 0.09 5.56
CA VAL A 203 -20.36 0.47 6.97
C VAL A 203 -21.01 -0.57 7.90
N GLN A 204 -22.23 -1.02 7.61
CA GLN A 204 -22.94 -1.94 8.51
C GLN A 204 -22.27 -3.32 8.63
N PRO A 205 -21.90 -4.01 7.53
CA PRO A 205 -21.18 -5.29 7.63
C PRO A 205 -19.85 -5.17 8.39
N VAL A 206 -19.09 -4.08 8.15
CA VAL A 206 -17.81 -3.85 8.82
C VAL A 206 -18.00 -3.58 10.30
N ALA A 207 -18.96 -2.72 10.66
CA ALA A 207 -19.33 -2.44 12.04
C ALA A 207 -19.70 -3.73 12.79
N GLN A 208 -20.46 -4.62 12.13
CA GLN A 208 -20.83 -5.90 12.72
C GLN A 208 -19.63 -6.81 12.98
N MET A 209 -18.69 -6.92 12.04
CA MET A 209 -17.47 -7.71 12.24
C MET A 209 -16.58 -7.16 13.34
N ILE A 210 -16.42 -5.84 13.41
CA ILE A 210 -15.67 -5.18 14.49
C ILE A 210 -16.30 -5.52 15.84
N SER A 211 -17.64 -5.45 15.91
CA SER A 211 -18.37 -5.76 17.15
C SER A 211 -18.22 -7.23 17.58
N THR A 212 -18.06 -8.16 16.64
CA THR A 212 -17.86 -9.58 16.96
C THR A 212 -16.41 -9.96 17.20
N SER A 213 -15.43 -9.12 16.82
CA SER A 213 -13.99 -9.42 16.82
C SER A 213 -13.22 -8.56 17.85
N PRO A 214 -13.35 -8.80 19.16
CA PRO A 214 -12.63 -8.03 20.17
C PRO A 214 -11.10 -8.23 20.14
N ALA A 215 -10.62 -9.27 19.44
CA ALA A 215 -9.20 -9.56 19.27
C ALA A 215 -8.55 -8.83 18.09
N LEU A 216 -9.27 -7.91 17.43
CA LEU A 216 -8.77 -7.17 16.27
C LEU A 216 -7.59 -6.27 16.67
N THR A 217 -6.43 -6.49 16.05
CA THR A 217 -5.20 -5.72 16.28
C THR A 217 -4.76 -4.93 15.06
N GLU A 218 -5.14 -5.37 13.86
CA GLU A 218 -4.78 -4.71 12.61
C GLU A 218 -6.03 -4.42 11.78
N PHE A 219 -6.16 -3.17 11.35
CA PHE A 219 -7.28 -2.75 10.53
C PHE A 219 -6.83 -1.87 9.38
N HIS A 220 -7.09 -2.28 8.14
CA HIS A 220 -6.82 -1.48 6.96
C HIS A 220 -8.13 -1.15 6.28
N LEU A 221 -8.41 0.13 6.10
CA LEU A 221 -9.61 0.61 5.43
C LEU A 221 -9.22 1.62 4.38
N THR A 222 -9.20 1.18 3.13
CA THR A 222 -8.86 2.04 1.99
C THR A 222 -9.96 2.01 0.94
N GLY A 223 -10.32 3.17 0.42
CA GLY A 223 -11.35 3.30 -0.60
C GLY A 223 -12.05 4.66 -0.58
N PRO A 224 -12.91 4.98 -1.56
CA PRO A 224 -13.84 6.09 -1.48
C PRO A 224 -15.07 5.69 -0.63
N GLY A 225 -15.34 6.37 0.49
CA GLY A 225 -16.55 6.13 1.29
C GLY A 225 -16.47 6.70 2.70
N TYR A 226 -17.60 7.25 3.18
CA TYR A 226 -17.72 7.78 4.54
C TYR A 226 -17.68 6.64 5.57
N CYS A 227 -16.69 6.66 6.46
CA CYS A 227 -16.48 5.62 7.47
C CYS A 227 -16.53 6.18 8.91
N SER A 228 -17.13 7.37 9.11
CA SER A 228 -17.27 8.02 10.43
C SER A 228 -17.84 7.07 11.49
N ASP A 229 -18.87 6.31 11.11
CA ASP A 229 -19.57 5.39 12.00
C ASP A 229 -18.68 4.23 12.46
N ILE A 230 -17.75 3.78 11.61
CA ILE A 230 -16.79 2.73 11.94
C ILE A 230 -15.82 3.24 13.02
N TRP A 231 -15.31 4.46 12.87
CA TRP A 231 -14.39 5.07 13.84
C TRP A 231 -15.09 5.37 15.17
N SER A 232 -16.32 5.88 15.10
CA SER A 232 -17.17 6.10 16.28
C SER A 232 -17.45 4.79 17.02
N LEU A 233 -17.71 3.70 16.31
CA LEU A 233 -17.87 2.37 16.91
C LEU A 233 -16.58 1.86 17.54
N LEU A 234 -15.45 1.96 16.85
CA LEU A 234 -14.15 1.54 17.40
C LEU A 234 -13.80 2.29 18.69
N ARG A 235 -14.29 3.52 18.87
CA ARG A 235 -14.15 4.28 20.12
C ARG A 235 -15.05 3.77 21.26
N THR A 236 -16.20 3.17 20.95
CA THR A 236 -17.13 2.64 21.98
C THR A 236 -16.81 1.20 22.36
N VAL A 237 -16.20 0.43 21.47
CA VAL A 237 -15.74 -0.93 21.71
C VAL A 237 -14.30 -0.88 22.27
N PRO A 238 -13.90 -1.72 23.25
CA PRO A 238 -12.56 -1.70 23.83
C PRO A 238 -11.48 -2.31 22.91
N ILE A 239 -11.50 -1.99 21.61
CA ILE A 239 -10.51 -2.45 20.63
C ILE A 239 -9.39 -1.42 20.50
N ARG A 240 -8.16 -1.87 20.71
CA ARG A 240 -6.94 -1.06 20.55
C ARG A 240 -6.10 -1.66 19.44
N LEU A 241 -6.05 -0.97 18.31
CA LEU A 241 -5.26 -1.42 17.18
C LEU A 241 -3.76 -1.20 17.44
N THR A 242 -2.95 -2.15 17.02
CA THR A 242 -1.49 -2.02 16.93
C THR A 242 -1.06 -1.55 15.56
N GLU A 243 -1.86 -1.84 14.52
CA GLU A 243 -1.62 -1.36 13.15
C GLU A 243 -2.90 -0.80 12.52
N LEU A 244 -2.78 0.38 11.91
CA LEU A 244 -3.86 1.03 11.19
C LEU A 244 -3.37 1.56 9.84
N LYS A 245 -4.10 1.24 8.78
CA LYS A 245 -3.94 1.89 7.47
C LYS A 245 -5.25 2.49 7.00
N ALA A 246 -5.24 3.77 6.64
CA ALA A 246 -6.41 4.48 6.13
C ALA A 246 -6.03 5.43 5.00
N ASN A 247 -6.96 5.76 4.12
CA ASN A 247 -6.78 6.81 3.09
C ASN A 247 -7.76 7.98 3.23
N ILE A 248 -8.77 7.83 4.09
CA ILE A 248 -9.77 8.86 4.39
C ILE A 248 -9.57 9.31 5.83
N LEU A 249 -9.39 10.62 5.99
CA LEU A 249 -9.24 11.23 7.30
C LEU A 249 -10.52 11.94 7.71
N THR A 250 -10.95 11.67 8.94
CA THR A 250 -12.11 12.30 9.56
C THR A 250 -11.76 12.71 10.99
N SER A 251 -12.51 13.66 11.52
CA SER A 251 -12.45 14.01 12.95
C SER A 251 -12.69 12.79 13.87
N ASP A 252 -13.62 11.90 13.52
CA ASP A 252 -13.88 10.67 14.29
C ASP A 252 -12.70 9.69 14.29
N LEU A 253 -11.98 9.55 13.18
CA LEU A 253 -10.78 8.72 13.12
C LEU A 253 -9.70 9.25 14.08
N LEU A 254 -9.46 10.57 14.05
CA LEU A 254 -8.50 11.20 14.95
C LEU A 254 -8.93 11.10 16.41
N ALA A 255 -10.23 11.24 16.69
CA ALA A 255 -10.77 11.05 18.03
C ALA A 255 -10.62 9.60 18.52
N TYR A 256 -10.78 8.61 17.63
CA TYR A 256 -10.49 7.21 17.96
C TYR A 256 -9.01 7.00 18.28
N LEU A 257 -8.10 7.44 17.40
CA LEU A 257 -6.65 7.32 17.62
C LEU A 257 -6.22 8.01 18.92
N GLY A 258 -6.71 9.22 19.19
CA GLY A 258 -6.43 9.96 20.43
C GLY A 258 -7.07 9.35 21.69
N SER A 259 -7.98 8.38 21.57
CA SER A 259 -8.62 7.74 22.73
C SER A 259 -7.77 6.66 23.39
N TYR A 260 -6.67 6.23 22.77
CA TYR A 260 -5.77 5.21 23.32
C TYR A 260 -4.30 5.47 22.95
N SER A 261 -3.41 4.67 23.52
CA SER A 261 -1.99 4.63 23.19
C SER A 261 -1.57 3.17 22.94
N GLY A 262 -0.40 2.96 22.33
CA GLY A 262 0.07 1.62 21.99
C GLY A 262 0.02 1.28 20.49
N LEU A 263 -0.40 2.21 19.63
CA LEU A 263 -0.29 2.04 18.18
C LEU A 263 1.18 1.90 17.77
N GLU A 264 1.51 0.86 17.01
CA GLU A 264 2.87 0.55 16.56
C GLU A 264 3.10 0.92 15.10
N ALA A 265 2.08 0.81 14.24
CA ALA A 265 2.16 1.15 12.83
C ALA A 265 0.96 1.99 12.37
N LEU A 266 1.23 3.12 11.73
CA LEU A 266 0.22 4.02 11.18
C LEU A 266 0.58 4.37 9.74
N ALA A 267 -0.35 4.14 8.80
CA ALA A 267 -0.20 4.59 7.43
C ALA A 267 -1.44 5.36 6.93
N PHE A 268 -1.23 6.62 6.54
CA PHE A 268 -2.18 7.43 5.80
C PHE A 268 -1.73 7.56 4.36
N LYS A 269 -2.31 6.79 3.45
CA LYS A 269 -1.92 6.78 2.03
C LYS A 269 -2.97 7.47 1.17
N HIS A 270 -2.54 8.41 0.33
CA HIS A 270 -3.42 9.24 -0.50
C HIS A 270 -4.50 9.93 0.33
N VAL A 271 -4.08 10.76 1.29
CA VAL A 271 -5.01 11.49 2.16
C VAL A 271 -5.99 12.32 1.33
N PHE A 272 -7.29 12.00 1.46
CA PHE A 272 -8.37 12.79 0.88
C PHE A 272 -9.26 13.38 1.98
N PRO A 273 -9.69 14.65 1.84
CA PRO A 273 -10.73 15.17 2.71
C PRO A 273 -12.05 14.49 2.40
N VAL A 274 -12.80 14.22 3.45
CA VAL A 274 -14.24 14.09 3.35
C VAL A 274 -14.84 15.46 3.05
N GLU A 275 -15.94 15.50 2.28
CA GLU A 275 -16.64 16.75 1.99
C GLU A 275 -17.05 17.45 3.30
N GLY A 276 -16.68 18.72 3.45
CA GLY A 276 -16.95 19.51 4.66
C GLY A 276 -15.86 19.48 5.74
N GLU A 277 -14.90 18.55 5.68
CA GLU A 277 -13.78 18.51 6.61
C GLU A 277 -12.64 19.43 6.18
N ASN A 278 -12.06 20.16 7.13
CA ASN A 278 -10.88 21.01 6.89
C ASN A 278 -9.60 20.20 7.14
N LEU A 279 -8.91 19.79 6.06
CA LEU A 279 -7.68 18.99 6.15
C LEU A 279 -6.60 19.61 7.02
N ASP A 280 -6.43 20.92 6.98
CA ASP A 280 -5.38 21.60 7.74
C ASP A 280 -5.70 21.61 9.24
N HIS A 281 -6.99 21.69 9.58
CA HIS A 281 -7.43 21.51 10.96
C HIS A 281 -7.19 20.07 11.43
N LEU A 282 -7.55 19.07 10.61
CA LEU A 282 -7.28 17.66 10.92
C LEU A 282 -5.78 17.38 11.10
N ALA A 283 -4.92 17.98 10.27
CA ALA A 283 -3.47 17.87 10.41
C ALA A 283 -3.00 18.43 11.75
N ALA A 284 -3.47 19.63 12.13
CA ALA A 284 -3.13 20.23 13.41
C ALA A 284 -3.55 19.35 14.59
N VAL A 285 -4.80 18.85 14.59
CA VAL A 285 -5.27 17.91 15.62
C VAL A 285 -4.42 16.64 15.65
N PHE A 286 -4.06 16.10 14.49
CA PHE A 286 -3.25 14.90 14.41
C PHE A 286 -1.84 15.10 14.99
N PHE A 287 -1.10 16.11 14.52
CA PHE A 287 0.26 16.34 14.95
C PHE A 287 0.35 16.88 16.40
N ASP A 288 -0.54 17.78 16.79
CA ASP A 288 -0.47 18.44 18.09
C ASP A 288 -1.04 17.57 19.22
N THR A 289 -2.00 16.68 18.92
CA THR A 289 -2.73 15.91 19.94
C THR A 289 -2.59 14.40 19.78
N VAL A 290 -2.84 13.85 18.58
CA VAL A 290 -2.93 12.39 18.38
C VAL A 290 -1.55 11.73 18.35
N LEU A 291 -0.64 12.23 17.51
CA LEU A 291 0.67 11.62 17.31
C LEU A 291 1.50 11.54 18.61
N PRO A 292 1.55 12.58 19.47
CA PRO A 292 2.25 12.52 20.76
C PRO A 292 1.76 11.39 21.68
N CYS A 293 0.47 11.03 21.64
CA CYS A 293 -0.09 9.91 22.43
C CYS A 293 0.53 8.55 22.06
N HIS A 294 1.10 8.42 20.86
CA HIS A 294 1.72 7.19 20.37
C HIS A 294 3.25 7.24 20.35
N SER A 295 3.87 8.32 20.86
CA SER A 295 5.33 8.51 20.84
C SER A 295 6.14 7.38 21.47
N GLY A 296 5.59 6.73 22.50
CA GLY A 296 6.23 5.61 23.21
C GLY A 296 6.04 4.23 22.56
N SER A 297 5.23 4.09 21.51
CA SER A 297 4.89 2.80 20.89
C SER A 297 5.13 2.75 19.39
N LEU A 298 5.03 3.89 18.69
CA LEU A 298 5.05 3.93 17.24
C LEU A 298 6.43 3.54 16.68
N LYS A 299 6.44 2.51 15.82
CA LYS A 299 7.59 1.98 15.09
C LYS A 299 7.54 2.32 13.61
N SER A 300 6.36 2.47 13.03
CA SER A 300 6.18 2.81 11.62
C SER A 300 5.19 3.94 11.44
N LEU A 301 5.61 5.02 10.77
CA LEU A 301 4.77 6.16 10.42
C LEU A 301 4.89 6.42 8.92
N SER A 302 3.78 6.35 8.21
CA SER A 302 3.68 6.67 6.78
C SER A 302 2.56 7.67 6.54
N ILE A 303 2.88 8.88 6.08
CA ILE A 303 1.90 9.93 5.75
C ILE A 303 2.17 10.39 4.33
N LEU A 304 1.44 9.81 3.39
CA LEU A 304 1.53 10.10 1.96
C LEU A 304 0.30 10.90 1.53
N SER A 305 0.44 12.22 1.49
CA SER A 305 -0.65 13.13 1.12
C SER A 305 -0.74 13.29 -0.40
N GLY A 306 -1.96 13.17 -0.92
CA GLY A 306 -2.27 13.51 -2.32
C GLY A 306 -2.52 15.00 -2.53
N ARG A 307 -2.21 15.86 -1.54
CA ARG A 307 -2.29 17.33 -1.62
C ARG A 307 -1.19 17.98 -0.78
N ALA A 308 -0.58 19.03 -1.31
CA ALA A 308 0.18 20.02 -0.56
C ALA A 308 -0.61 20.55 0.65
N GLY A 309 0.08 20.88 1.74
CA GLY A 309 -0.54 21.42 2.96
C GLY A 309 0.10 20.98 4.26
N ARG A 310 -0.66 21.03 5.36
CA ARG A 310 -0.17 20.68 6.71
C ARG A 310 0.06 19.19 6.96
N TRP A 311 -0.34 18.32 6.03
CA TRP A 311 -0.06 16.87 6.08
C TRP A 311 1.34 16.50 5.58
N CYS A 312 2.03 17.43 4.92
CA CYS A 312 3.43 17.26 4.50
C CYS A 312 4.37 17.53 5.68
N PHE A 313 5.61 17.01 5.60
CA PHE A 313 6.64 17.34 6.57
C PHE A 313 6.94 18.86 6.55
N ARG A 314 7.02 19.47 7.74
CA ARG A 314 7.38 20.87 7.93
C ARG A 314 8.19 21.04 9.23
N PRO A 315 8.97 22.13 9.38
CA PRO A 315 9.76 22.38 10.59
C PRO A 315 8.95 22.32 11.89
N GLN A 316 7.67 22.71 11.87
CA GLN A 316 6.82 22.70 13.07
C GLN A 316 6.52 21.27 13.57
N VAL A 317 6.58 20.27 12.69
CA VAL A 317 6.32 18.86 13.03
C VAL A 317 7.61 18.13 13.43
N ALA A 318 8.77 18.70 13.13
CA ALA A 318 10.09 18.15 13.45
C ALA A 318 10.23 17.77 14.94
N ASP A 319 9.84 18.68 15.83
CA ASP A 319 9.92 18.47 17.28
C ASP A 319 9.06 17.30 17.74
N ILE A 320 7.86 17.13 17.16
CA ILE A 320 6.96 16.03 17.49
C ILE A 320 7.52 14.71 16.98
N ILE A 321 7.99 14.68 15.73
CA ILE A 321 8.61 13.48 15.15
C ILE A 321 9.84 13.08 15.96
N SER A 322 10.65 14.03 16.41
CA SER A 322 11.85 13.79 17.23
C SER A 322 11.55 13.03 18.54
N GLN A 323 10.30 13.05 19.01
CA GLN A 323 9.86 12.35 20.22
C GLN A 323 9.55 10.87 19.98
N LEU A 324 9.43 10.43 18.73
CA LEU A 324 9.10 9.05 18.36
C LEU A 324 10.32 8.13 18.48
N LYS A 325 10.82 7.91 19.71
CA LYS A 325 12.11 7.23 19.95
C LYS A 325 12.18 5.78 19.48
N LYS A 326 11.03 5.13 19.27
CA LYS A 326 10.94 3.76 18.76
C LYS A 326 10.72 3.68 17.24
N LEU A 327 10.67 4.81 16.55
CA LEU A 327 10.39 4.85 15.12
C LEU A 327 11.52 4.20 14.33
N GLU A 328 11.17 3.16 13.57
CA GLU A 328 12.05 2.39 12.69
C GLU A 328 11.85 2.79 11.23
N THR A 329 10.61 3.10 10.84
CA THR A 329 10.25 3.51 9.47
C THR A 329 9.50 4.83 9.49
N LEU A 330 9.99 5.80 8.71
CA LEU A 330 9.35 7.10 8.50
C LEU A 330 9.17 7.34 7.00
N GLU A 331 7.92 7.43 6.54
CA GLU A 331 7.58 7.80 5.16
C GLU A 331 6.73 9.08 5.19
N LEU A 332 7.16 10.15 4.53
CA LEU A 332 6.43 11.41 4.51
C LEU A 332 6.39 12.00 3.10
N THR A 333 5.27 12.64 2.78
CA THR A 333 5.22 13.58 1.66
C THR A 333 5.92 14.88 2.05
N PHE A 334 6.78 15.39 1.19
CA PHE A 334 7.29 16.75 1.28
C PHE A 334 6.60 17.61 0.23
N ASP A 335 6.35 18.87 0.58
CA ASP A 335 5.79 19.87 -0.31
C ASP A 335 6.95 20.71 -0.85
N PRO A 336 7.45 20.45 -2.06
CA PRO A 336 8.62 21.16 -2.57
C PRO A 336 8.38 22.63 -2.88
N VAL A 337 7.12 23.11 -2.87
CA VAL A 337 6.78 24.44 -3.37
C VAL A 337 5.48 24.92 -2.73
N ASN A 338 5.46 26.14 -2.18
CA ASN A 338 4.23 26.92 -2.03
C ASN A 338 4.08 27.86 -3.25
N PRO A 339 3.55 27.41 -4.42
CA PRO A 339 3.52 28.20 -5.64
C PRO A 339 2.45 29.30 -5.61
N THR A 340 2.01 29.75 -4.44
CA THR A 340 1.22 30.98 -4.35
C THR A 340 2.05 32.23 -4.66
N ILE A 341 3.39 32.11 -4.74
CA ILE A 341 4.21 33.08 -5.48
C ILE A 341 3.99 32.85 -6.97
N ARG A 342 3.22 33.79 -7.52
CA ARG A 342 2.77 33.91 -8.89
C ARG A 342 3.93 33.80 -9.88
N PHE A 343 3.63 33.32 -11.08
CA PHE A 343 4.47 33.25 -12.27
C PHE A 343 4.98 34.62 -12.81
N ASP A 344 5.19 35.61 -11.95
CA ASP A 344 5.92 36.82 -12.31
C ASP A 344 7.39 36.60 -11.93
N LEU A 345 8.10 36.10 -12.93
CA LEU A 345 9.55 35.91 -13.11
C LEU A 345 10.47 36.69 -12.13
N GLU A 346 11.47 35.95 -11.61
CA GLU A 346 12.72 36.40 -10.95
C GLU A 346 12.78 36.47 -9.41
N GLU A 347 11.92 35.78 -8.66
CA GLU A 347 12.12 35.62 -7.21
C GLU A 347 12.74 34.27 -6.83
N THR A 348 13.84 34.37 -6.08
CA THR A 348 14.67 33.30 -5.52
C THR A 348 13.82 32.32 -4.72
N ALA A 349 14.17 31.03 -4.72
CA ALA A 349 13.58 30.04 -3.82
C ALA A 349 13.46 30.62 -2.40
N ASP A 350 12.24 30.66 -1.87
CA ASP A 350 11.97 31.26 -0.57
C ASP A 350 12.78 30.52 0.51
N ALA A 351 13.28 31.26 1.50
CA ALA A 351 14.09 30.71 2.60
C ALA A 351 13.41 29.53 3.36
N GLU A 352 12.08 29.41 3.26
CA GLU A 352 11.26 28.42 3.97
C GLU A 352 11.46 26.97 3.48
N ASP A 353 11.86 26.74 2.22
CA ASP A 353 12.04 25.39 1.66
C ASP A 353 13.33 24.72 2.15
N VAL A 354 14.42 25.49 2.20
CA VAL A 354 15.70 25.04 2.75
C VAL A 354 15.51 24.66 4.22
N ASP A 355 14.70 25.43 4.95
CA ASP A 355 14.39 25.15 6.35
C ASP A 355 13.68 23.81 6.55
N THR A 356 12.86 23.35 5.59
CA THR A 356 12.14 22.07 5.72
C THR A 356 13.08 20.87 5.62
N VAL A 357 13.97 20.84 4.61
CA VAL A 357 14.95 19.75 4.48
C VAL A 357 15.95 19.79 5.64
N VAL A 358 16.42 20.97 6.02
CA VAL A 358 17.32 21.14 7.17
C VAL A 358 16.65 20.69 8.48
N ALA A 359 15.39 21.05 8.71
CA ALA A 359 14.65 20.60 9.88
C ALA A 359 14.51 19.08 9.93
N LEU A 360 14.25 18.42 8.80
CA LEU A 360 14.20 16.96 8.74
C LEU A 360 15.55 16.36 9.13
N LEU A 361 16.65 16.83 8.53
CA LEU A 361 17.98 16.32 8.84
C LEU A 361 18.35 16.51 10.30
N ASN A 362 17.96 17.64 10.90
CA ASN A 362 18.17 17.90 12.32
C ASN A 362 17.30 16.99 13.21
N THR A 363 16.19 16.47 12.68
CA THR A 363 15.29 15.55 13.39
C THR A 363 15.86 14.11 13.41
N LEU A 364 16.51 13.65 12.34
CA LEU A 364 16.93 12.25 12.21
C LEU A 364 17.86 11.76 13.34
N PRO A 365 18.86 12.53 13.82
CA PRO A 365 19.70 12.12 14.95
C PRO A 365 18.93 11.88 16.25
N ALA A 366 17.74 12.47 16.39
CA ALA A 366 16.89 12.28 17.57
C ALA A 366 16.09 10.96 17.55
N LEU A 367 16.15 10.20 16.44
CA LEU A 367 15.42 8.95 16.20
C LEU A 367 16.39 7.75 16.24
N PRO A 368 16.75 7.23 17.43
CA PRO A 368 17.82 6.24 17.57
C PRO A 368 17.51 4.88 16.95
N SER A 369 16.23 4.56 16.73
CA SER A 369 15.79 3.29 16.14
C SER A 369 15.55 3.35 14.63
N LEU A 370 15.77 4.50 14.00
CA LEU A 370 15.37 4.72 12.61
C LEU A 370 16.22 3.89 11.65
N ARG A 371 15.55 3.07 10.84
CA ARG A 371 16.16 2.17 9.84
C ARG A 371 15.80 2.56 8.41
N SER A 372 14.67 3.22 8.19
CA SER A 372 14.21 3.57 6.85
C SER A 372 13.54 4.94 6.86
N VAL A 373 13.97 5.81 5.95
CA VAL A 373 13.31 7.09 5.69
C VAL A 373 12.94 7.17 4.21
N GLY A 374 11.64 7.31 3.94
CA GLY A 374 11.09 7.55 2.60
C GLY A 374 10.59 8.98 2.48
N LEU A 375 11.13 9.73 1.52
CA LEU A 375 10.62 11.06 1.17
C LEU A 375 9.99 11.03 -0.20
N TYR A 376 8.72 11.40 -0.25
CA TYR A 376 7.93 11.37 -1.48
C TYR A 376 7.58 12.81 -1.85
N PRO A 377 7.94 13.26 -3.06
CA PRO A 377 7.44 14.54 -3.53
C PRO A 377 5.91 14.47 -3.61
N PHE A 378 5.24 15.57 -3.29
CA PHE A 378 3.82 15.66 -3.57
C PHE A 378 3.56 15.44 -5.08
N GLU A 379 2.94 14.31 -5.43
CA GLU A 379 2.50 14.07 -6.79
C GLU A 379 1.27 14.93 -7.10
N TYR A 380 1.47 16.00 -7.88
CA TYR A 380 0.38 16.67 -8.56
C TYR A 380 -0.33 15.65 -9.46
N GLY A 381 -1.42 15.06 -8.96
CA GLY A 381 -2.20 14.08 -9.68
C GLY A 381 -2.39 14.49 -11.13
N HIS A 382 -1.90 13.67 -12.06
CA HIS A 382 -1.85 13.86 -13.50
C HIS A 382 -2.95 14.80 -14.06
N ARG A 383 -2.69 16.11 -14.06
CA ARG A 383 -3.52 17.04 -14.83
C ARG A 383 -3.10 16.95 -16.28
N ARG A 384 -3.98 16.32 -17.05
CA ARG A 384 -4.12 16.50 -18.50
C ARG A 384 -4.20 17.99 -18.84
N THR A 385 -3.10 18.58 -19.28
CA THR A 385 -3.14 19.70 -20.22
C THR A 385 -2.02 19.48 -21.24
N GLY A 386 -2.39 19.17 -22.47
CA GLY A 386 -1.44 19.18 -23.58
C GLY A 386 -0.97 20.61 -23.82
N CYS A 387 0.28 20.90 -23.47
CA CYS A 387 1.26 21.70 -24.22
C CYS A 387 2.49 21.99 -23.35
N VAL A 388 3.63 21.41 -23.76
CA VAL A 388 4.98 22.00 -23.82
C VAL A 388 5.50 22.76 -22.58
N VAL A 389 6.14 22.01 -21.68
CA VAL A 389 7.48 22.14 -21.03
C VAL A 389 7.40 21.40 -19.68
N ASP A 390 8.28 20.42 -19.51
CA ASP A 390 8.23 19.37 -18.48
C ASP A 390 8.78 19.88 -17.12
N ASN A 391 7.95 20.57 -16.34
CA ASN A 391 8.35 21.15 -15.04
C ASN A 391 8.56 20.10 -13.93
N SER A 392 8.07 18.87 -14.07
CA SER A 392 8.32 17.78 -13.11
C SER A 392 9.81 17.39 -13.02
N VAL A 393 10.54 17.53 -14.14
CA VAL A 393 11.98 17.25 -14.22
C VAL A 393 12.80 18.28 -13.45
N LEU A 394 12.38 19.55 -13.42
CA LEU A 394 13.09 20.59 -12.67
C LEU A 394 12.92 20.42 -11.14
N TYR A 395 11.73 20.01 -10.68
CA TYR A 395 11.47 19.75 -9.27
C TYR A 395 12.16 18.49 -8.75
N SER A 396 12.27 17.42 -9.55
CA SER A 396 13.07 16.26 -9.14
C SER A 396 14.53 16.65 -8.98
N VAL A 397 15.11 17.39 -9.93
CA VAL A 397 16.52 17.79 -9.87
C VAL A 397 16.83 18.71 -8.68
N GLN A 398 15.94 19.63 -8.30
CA GLN A 398 16.15 20.47 -7.11
C GLN A 398 16.04 19.68 -5.81
N ALA A 399 15.08 18.74 -5.71
CA ALA A 399 14.99 17.82 -4.59
C ALA A 399 16.21 16.88 -4.53
N GLU A 400 16.70 16.38 -5.66
CA GLU A 400 17.92 15.57 -5.76
C GLU A 400 19.13 16.34 -5.24
N ILE A 401 19.29 17.61 -5.62
CA ILE A 401 20.38 18.47 -5.15
C ILE A 401 20.26 18.73 -3.65
N ALA A 402 19.07 19.04 -3.15
CA ALA A 402 18.83 19.30 -1.73
C ALA A 402 19.09 18.03 -0.88
N ILE A 403 18.62 16.87 -1.33
CA ILE A 403 18.82 15.57 -0.66
C ILE A 403 20.29 15.14 -0.75
N ALA A 404 20.96 15.33 -1.89
CA ALA A 404 22.38 15.03 -2.03
C ALA A 404 23.25 15.92 -1.13
N ALA A 405 22.96 17.23 -1.06
CA ALA A 405 23.66 18.17 -0.18
C ALA A 405 23.40 17.85 1.30
N ALA A 406 22.16 17.53 1.65
CA ALA A 406 21.73 17.09 2.96
C ALA A 406 22.46 15.84 3.45
N VAL A 407 22.60 14.84 2.57
CA VAL A 407 23.28 13.57 2.86
C VAL A 407 24.78 13.76 2.98
N GLN A 408 25.38 14.65 2.18
CA GLN A 408 26.79 15.03 2.34
C GLN A 408 27.05 15.67 3.70
N ASN A 409 26.15 16.53 4.19
CA ASN A 409 26.26 17.13 5.53
C ASN A 409 26.07 16.10 6.65
N PHE A 410 25.13 15.15 6.51
CA PHE A 410 24.89 14.10 7.50
C PHE A 410 26.10 13.17 7.70
N ARG A 411 26.88 12.92 6.64
CA ARG A 411 28.13 12.13 6.72
C ARG A 411 29.26 12.85 7.47
N SER A 412 29.16 14.15 7.69
CA SER A 412 30.19 14.95 8.37
C SER A 412 30.01 15.04 9.89
N THR A 413 28.82 14.70 10.40
CA THR A 413 28.55 14.59 11.83
C THR A 413 28.89 13.17 12.31
N ASP A 414 29.68 13.05 13.38
CA ASP A 414 30.35 11.85 13.97
C ASP A 414 29.51 10.58 14.29
N LEU A 415 28.35 10.38 13.67
CA LEU A 415 27.57 9.15 13.75
C LEU A 415 28.14 8.16 12.73
N GLY A 416 28.95 7.20 13.19
CA GLY A 416 29.69 6.20 12.40
C GLY A 416 28.87 5.22 11.54
N SER A 417 27.74 5.63 10.98
CA SER A 417 26.87 4.85 10.10
C SER A 417 26.79 5.51 8.72
N SER A 418 27.26 4.80 7.68
CA SER A 418 27.12 5.28 6.30
C SER A 418 25.69 5.11 5.83
N ALA A 419 24.98 6.20 5.53
CA ALA A 419 23.68 6.16 4.87
C ALA A 419 23.87 6.14 3.35
N VAL A 420 23.11 5.29 2.65
CA VAL A 420 22.97 5.33 1.19
C VAL A 420 21.56 5.78 0.85
N VAL A 421 21.50 6.76 -0.06
CA VAL A 421 20.26 7.17 -0.71
C VAL A 421 20.06 6.22 -1.88
N HIS A 422 19.00 5.44 -1.83
CA HIS A 422 18.51 4.72 -2.99
C HIS A 422 17.43 5.57 -3.65
N LEU A 423 17.65 5.90 -4.92
CA LEU A 423 16.57 6.32 -5.80
C LEU A 423 15.81 5.05 -6.19
N GLU A 424 14.55 4.94 -5.78
CA GLU A 424 13.66 3.91 -6.31
C GLU A 424 12.95 4.44 -7.57
N ASP A 425 12.22 3.57 -8.28
CA ASP A 425 11.45 3.97 -9.45
C ASP A 425 10.45 5.10 -9.10
N GLU A 426 10.11 5.95 -10.07
CA GLU A 426 9.14 7.06 -9.95
C GLU A 426 9.56 8.26 -9.07
N GLY A 427 10.86 8.45 -8.78
CA GLY A 427 11.35 9.66 -8.11
C GLY A 427 11.17 9.67 -6.60
N SER A 428 11.05 8.49 -5.99
CA SER A 428 11.04 8.29 -4.55
C SER A 428 12.46 8.08 -4.02
N TYR A 429 12.74 8.61 -2.82
CA TYR A 429 14.04 8.49 -2.16
C TYR A 429 13.89 7.66 -0.90
N VAL A 430 14.66 6.57 -0.83
CA VAL A 430 14.76 5.75 0.37
C VAL A 430 16.17 5.87 0.93
N LEU A 431 16.30 6.49 2.10
CA LEU A 431 17.54 6.48 2.86
C LEU A 431 17.59 5.17 3.64
N ARG A 432 18.56 4.31 3.33
CA ARG A 432 18.84 3.09 4.10
C ARG A 432 20.22 3.19 4.74
N PRO A 433 20.38 2.80 6.02
CA PRO A 433 21.69 2.58 6.59
C PRO A 433 22.35 1.41 5.85
N VAL A 434 23.60 1.59 5.46
CA VAL A 434 24.41 0.50 4.93
C VAL A 434 25.03 -0.23 6.10
N GLU A 435 24.62 -1.48 6.30
CA GLU A 435 25.42 -2.40 7.10
C GLU A 435 26.69 -2.69 6.31
N LEU A 436 27.80 -2.05 6.72
CA LEU A 436 29.12 -2.39 6.21
C LEU A 436 29.44 -3.81 6.70
N GLU A 437 29.24 -4.82 5.85
CA GLU A 437 29.89 -6.10 6.07
C GLU A 437 31.40 -5.86 6.04
N GLU A 438 32.05 -6.09 7.18
CA GLU A 438 33.50 -5.99 7.33
C GLU A 438 34.18 -6.88 6.27
N GLY A 439 34.60 -6.30 5.15
CA GLY A 439 35.60 -6.94 4.29
C GLY A 439 35.52 -6.74 2.79
N ARG A 440 34.46 -6.21 2.18
CA ARG A 440 34.44 -6.03 0.71
C ARG A 440 33.56 -4.89 0.23
N LEU A 441 34.18 -3.74 -0.05
CA LEU A 441 33.86 -2.88 -1.21
C LEU A 441 35.09 -1.99 -1.48
N SER A 442 35.61 -2.02 -2.71
CA SER A 442 36.67 -1.10 -3.14
C SER A 442 36.08 0.29 -3.34
N GLU A 443 36.63 1.25 -2.61
CA GLU A 443 36.28 2.69 -2.48
C GLU A 443 36.08 3.49 -3.78
N LYS A 444 36.23 2.90 -4.97
CA LYS A 444 36.21 3.60 -6.26
C LYS A 444 34.90 3.49 -7.05
N GLN A 445 33.97 2.61 -6.68
CA GLN A 445 32.83 2.29 -7.56
C GLN A 445 31.54 3.06 -7.26
N THR A 446 31.43 3.71 -6.10
CA THR A 446 30.23 4.48 -5.72
C THR A 446 30.31 5.96 -6.08
N PHE A 447 31.52 6.48 -6.38
CA PHE A 447 31.74 7.91 -6.62
C PHE A 447 31.58 8.33 -8.09
N ALA A 448 31.88 7.42 -9.04
CA ALA A 448 31.85 7.73 -10.47
C ALA A 448 30.42 7.83 -11.04
N ASP A 449 29.48 7.05 -10.52
CA ASP A 449 28.11 7.01 -11.06
C ASP A 449 27.29 8.23 -10.63
N ILE A 450 27.53 8.76 -9.42
CA ILE A 450 26.85 9.93 -8.87
C ILE A 450 27.34 11.24 -9.51
N VAL A 451 28.64 11.33 -9.84
CA VAL A 451 29.25 12.53 -10.46
C VAL A 451 28.96 12.63 -11.96
N SER A 452 28.67 11.52 -12.65
CA SER A 452 28.35 11.56 -14.09
C SER A 452 27.01 12.22 -14.43
N GLY A 453 26.11 12.36 -13.44
CA GLY A 453 24.83 13.06 -13.57
C GLY A 453 24.96 14.58 -13.47
N THR A 454 25.86 15.08 -12.62
CA THR A 454 26.03 16.52 -12.34
C THR A 454 26.76 17.26 -13.46
N ASP A 455 27.68 16.61 -14.18
CA ASP A 455 28.41 17.22 -15.30
C ASP A 455 27.53 17.49 -16.53
N LYS A 456 26.44 16.72 -16.73
CA LYS A 456 25.47 16.95 -17.81
C LYS A 456 24.56 18.16 -17.52
N LEU A 457 24.42 18.56 -16.26
CA LEU A 457 23.58 19.68 -15.82
C LEU A 457 24.26 21.04 -15.98
N PHE A 458 25.57 21.13 -15.77
CA PHE A 458 26.35 22.36 -16.05
C PHE A 458 26.32 22.76 -17.53
N ALA A 459 26.14 21.79 -18.44
CA ALA A 459 25.97 22.07 -19.87
C ALA A 459 24.61 22.72 -20.20
N TYR A 460 23.56 22.38 -19.45
CA TYR A 460 22.21 22.93 -19.65
C TYR A 460 22.06 24.35 -19.06
N GLN A 461 22.67 24.63 -17.92
CA GLN A 461 22.63 25.95 -17.28
C GLN A 461 23.37 27.02 -18.10
N LYS A 462 24.39 26.60 -18.88
CA LYS A 462 25.13 27.46 -19.81
C LYS A 462 24.35 27.82 -21.08
N LEU A 463 23.31 27.05 -21.43
CA LEU A 463 22.43 27.32 -22.58
C LEU A 463 21.27 28.29 -22.27
N LEU A 464 21.04 28.58 -20.99
CA LEU A 464 19.91 29.42 -20.51
C LEU A 464 20.34 30.82 -20.02
N SER A 465 21.62 31.17 -20.15
CA SER A 465 22.09 32.53 -19.81
C SER A 465 21.73 33.52 -20.92
N PRO A 466 21.08 34.66 -20.64
CA PRO A 466 20.72 35.64 -21.67
C PRO A 466 21.97 36.34 -22.21
N GLY A 467 22.20 36.23 -23.52
CA GLY A 467 23.27 36.91 -24.22
C GLY A 467 23.10 38.44 -24.22
N THR A 468 24.22 39.14 -24.05
CA THR A 468 24.38 40.60 -24.13
C THR A 468 23.61 41.27 -25.28
N PRO A 469 23.00 42.45 -25.08
CA PRO A 469 22.21 43.13 -26.10
C PRO A 469 23.10 43.75 -27.18
N HIS A 470 22.96 43.31 -28.43
CA HIS A 470 23.48 44.03 -29.58
C HIS A 470 22.52 45.15 -29.99
N SER A 471 22.97 46.39 -29.80
CA SER A 471 22.37 47.59 -30.36
C SER A 471 22.45 47.57 -31.89
N ALA A 472 21.30 47.54 -32.58
CA ALA A 472 21.22 47.83 -34.01
C ALA A 472 20.27 49.01 -34.24
N SER A 473 20.86 50.17 -34.49
CA SER A 473 20.20 51.37 -35.00
C SER A 473 19.64 51.12 -36.39
N ARG A 474 18.34 51.41 -36.60
CA ARG A 474 17.75 51.48 -37.94
C ARG A 474 17.36 52.92 -38.24
N THR A 475 18.15 53.56 -39.10
CA THR A 475 17.86 54.82 -39.77
C THR A 475 16.71 54.63 -40.76
N ARG A 476 15.73 55.54 -40.71
CA ARG A 476 14.66 55.72 -41.69
C ARG A 476 15.19 56.64 -42.81
N SER A 477 15.00 56.25 -44.07
CA SER A 477 14.98 57.17 -45.21
C SER A 477 13.93 56.73 -46.23
N THR A 478 13.10 57.73 -46.58
CA THR A 478 12.12 57.87 -47.67
C THR A 478 10.97 56.87 -47.74
#